data_AF-A0A810E2Z9-F1
#
_entry.id   AF-A0A810E2Z9-F1
#
_cell.length_a   1.000
_cell.length_b   1.000
_cell.length_c   1.000
_cell.angle_alpha   90.00
_cell.angle_beta   90.00
_cell.angle_gamma   90.00
#
_symmetry.space_group_name_H-M   'P 1'
#
loop_
_entity.id
_entity.type
_entity.pdbx_description
1 polymer ?
#
loop_
_entity_poly.entity_id
_entity_poly.type
_entity_poly.pdbx_seq_one_letter_code
_entity_poly.pdbx_strand_id
1 'polypeptide(L)'
;MKVLTIPCLLLISMLTFASLAGASPADKAFVTTSKQHYSNATKSILNLSADGKLTRTKYNTIYIPIKDIFAKQVDSLTWDNTKKLATITNQGKQLLINLSGKSITASENQIILPSEWVSIVNGRVSLNSYVLTFIFDRYADEYNDTEQVAAERAQWESQLSFLNIDWTDGLADKEHYMHVNVVFK
;
A
#
# COMPACT_ATOMS: atom_id res chain seq x y z
N MET A 1 24.89 52.45 16.71
CA MET A 1 24.53 51.01 16.75
C MET A 1 24.43 50.51 15.32
N LYS A 2 25.33 49.62 14.89
CA LYS A 2 25.30 48.99 13.56
C LYS A 2 24.90 47.52 13.76
N VAL A 3 23.73 47.14 13.23
CA VAL A 3 23.29 45.74 13.19
C VAL A 3 23.71 45.21 11.82
N LEU A 4 24.64 44.26 11.80
CA LEU A 4 25.08 43.55 10.60
C LEU A 4 24.35 42.21 10.59
N THR A 5 23.30 42.09 9.78
CA THR A 5 22.55 40.85 9.56
C THR A 5 23.35 39.93 8.64
N ILE A 6 23.69 38.74 9.14
CA ILE A 6 24.27 37.63 8.38
C ILE A 6 23.12 36.87 7.69
N PRO A 7 23.08 36.72 6.36
CA PRO A 7 22.10 35.86 5.72
C PRO A 7 22.57 34.40 5.83
N CYS A 8 21.78 33.59 6.54
CA CYS A 8 21.92 32.14 6.59
C CYS A 8 21.45 31.55 5.25
N LEU A 9 22.39 31.15 4.38
CA LEU A 9 22.08 30.32 3.22
C LEU A 9 21.80 28.89 3.69
N LEU A 10 20.52 28.55 3.84
CA LEU A 10 20.06 27.16 3.94
C LEU A 10 20.13 26.52 2.55
N LEU A 11 21.20 25.77 2.30
CA LEU A 11 21.25 24.81 1.19
C LEU A 11 20.28 23.66 1.50
N ILE A 12 19.10 23.69 0.89
CA ILE A 12 18.21 22.52 0.83
C ILE A 12 18.78 21.59 -0.24
N SER A 13 19.54 20.58 0.19
CA SER A 13 19.90 19.45 -0.67
C SER A 13 18.64 18.65 -1.00
N MET A 14 18.04 18.89 -2.16
CA MET A 14 17.02 18.02 -2.71
C MET A 14 17.66 16.67 -3.05
N LEU A 15 17.44 15.67 -2.18
CA LEU A 15 17.65 14.26 -2.50
C LEU A 15 16.66 13.88 -3.59
N THR A 16 17.12 13.91 -4.84
CA THR A 16 16.40 13.34 -5.97
C THR A 16 16.60 11.83 -5.93
N PHE A 17 15.60 11.09 -5.45
CA PHE A 17 15.59 9.64 -5.54
C PHE A 17 15.38 9.25 -7.00
N ALA A 18 16.47 8.96 -7.71
CA ALA A 18 16.43 8.27 -8.98
C ALA A 18 15.94 6.84 -8.74
N SER A 19 14.67 6.57 -9.09
CA SER A 19 14.06 5.24 -9.08
C SER A 19 14.78 4.33 -10.08
N LEU A 20 15.77 3.57 -9.60
CA LEU A 20 16.35 2.44 -10.33
C LEU A 20 15.29 1.34 -10.46
N ALA A 21 15.00 0.95 -11.70
CA ALA A 21 14.10 -0.15 -12.02
C ALA A 21 14.67 -1.46 -11.46
N GLY A 22 13.98 -2.01 -10.48
CA GLY A 22 14.32 -3.27 -9.82
C GLY A 22 13.73 -3.26 -8.42
N ALA A 23 13.35 -4.44 -7.93
CA ALA A 23 12.83 -4.57 -6.58
C ALA A 23 13.78 -3.93 -5.56
N SER A 24 13.36 -2.85 -4.90
CA SER A 24 14.23 -2.25 -3.90
C SER A 24 14.35 -3.23 -2.73
N PRO A 25 15.56 -3.41 -2.16
CA PRO A 25 15.72 -4.24 -0.96
C PRO A 25 14.79 -3.82 0.19
N ALA A 26 14.47 -2.52 0.28
CA ALA A 26 13.53 -1.98 1.25
C ALA A 26 12.10 -2.49 1.01
N ASP A 27 11.60 -2.45 -0.22
CA ASP A 27 10.24 -2.90 -0.53
C ASP A 27 10.03 -4.40 -0.26
N LYS A 28 11.05 -5.22 -0.54
CA LYS A 28 11.08 -6.66 -0.18
C LYS A 28 11.13 -6.87 1.32
N ALA A 29 11.92 -6.06 2.03
CA ALA A 29 11.98 -6.11 3.48
C ALA A 29 10.61 -5.75 4.08
N PHE A 30 9.92 -4.74 3.56
CA PHE A 30 8.58 -4.36 4.00
C PHE A 30 7.55 -5.48 3.85
N VAL A 31 7.56 -6.21 2.73
CA VAL A 31 6.73 -7.42 2.55
C VAL A 31 7.08 -8.50 3.57
N THR A 32 8.36 -8.67 3.87
CA THR A 32 8.82 -9.68 4.83
C THR A 32 8.41 -9.33 6.25
N THR A 33 8.59 -8.07 6.65
CA THR A 33 8.19 -7.55 7.97
C THR A 33 6.68 -7.61 8.15
N SER A 34 5.91 -7.14 7.17
CA SER A 34 4.43 -7.24 7.24
C SER A 34 3.97 -8.68 7.39
N LYS A 35 4.60 -9.64 6.70
CA LYS A 35 4.28 -11.07 6.89
C LYS A 35 4.55 -11.57 8.31
N GLN A 36 5.65 -11.13 8.94
CA GLN A 36 6.04 -11.57 10.29
C GLN A 36 5.01 -11.22 11.36
N HIS A 37 4.26 -10.12 11.18
CA HIS A 37 3.24 -9.68 12.13
C HIS A 37 1.98 -10.56 12.15
N TYR A 38 1.65 -11.22 11.04
CA TYR A 38 0.37 -11.91 10.94
C TYR A 38 0.48 -13.43 10.98
N SER A 39 1.32 -14.05 10.14
CA SER A 39 1.54 -15.51 10.10
C SER A 39 2.33 -15.98 8.87
N ASN A 40 2.39 -17.31 8.69
CA ASN A 40 2.74 -17.99 7.45
C ASN A 40 1.51 -18.42 6.61
N ALA A 41 0.36 -17.74 6.74
CA ALA A 41 -0.79 -17.96 5.88
C ALA A 41 -0.43 -17.87 4.40
N THR A 42 -1.12 -18.65 3.57
CA THR A 42 -0.89 -18.70 2.11
C THR A 42 -2.15 -18.37 1.32
N LYS A 43 -3.26 -18.19 2.02
CA LYS A 43 -4.58 -17.88 1.49
C LYS A 43 -5.14 -16.66 2.22
N SER A 44 -6.18 -16.05 1.68
CA SER A 44 -6.78 -14.85 2.29
C SER A 44 -8.30 -14.89 2.26
N ILE A 45 -8.91 -14.25 3.26
CA ILE A 45 -10.33 -13.95 3.33
C ILE A 45 -10.45 -12.44 3.50
N LEU A 46 -10.99 -11.77 2.49
CA LEU A 46 -11.32 -10.36 2.59
C LEU A 46 -12.65 -10.22 3.33
N ASN A 47 -12.65 -9.51 4.46
CA ASN A 47 -13.82 -9.02 5.18
C ASN A 47 -13.88 -7.51 4.97
N LEU A 48 -14.66 -7.05 3.98
CA LEU A 48 -14.75 -5.65 3.59
C LEU A 48 -15.99 -5.01 4.21
N SER A 49 -15.80 -4.01 5.06
CA SER A 49 -16.85 -3.20 5.68
C SER A 49 -16.90 -1.81 5.06
N ALA A 50 -18.02 -1.47 4.42
CA ALA A 50 -18.28 -0.16 3.84
C ALA A 50 -19.80 0.10 3.81
N ASP A 51 -20.23 1.35 3.96
CA ASP A 51 -21.66 1.75 3.95
C ASP A 51 -22.55 0.92 4.90
N GLY A 52 -22.01 0.55 6.07
CA GLY A 52 -22.70 -0.30 7.06
C GLY A 52 -22.92 -1.75 6.60
N LYS A 53 -22.25 -2.22 5.56
CA LYS A 53 -22.34 -3.58 5.03
C LYS A 53 -21.00 -4.30 5.12
N LEU A 54 -21.04 -5.55 5.59
CA LEU A 54 -19.90 -6.46 5.56
C LEU A 54 -20.05 -7.43 4.39
N THR A 55 -19.01 -7.52 3.56
CA THR A 55 -18.89 -8.54 2.51
C THR A 55 -17.69 -9.44 2.79
N ARG A 56 -17.84 -10.73 2.50
CA ARG A 56 -16.79 -11.74 2.73
C ARG A 56 -16.47 -12.48 1.44
N THR A 57 -15.20 -12.48 1.05
CA THR A 57 -14.73 -13.19 -0.14
C THR A 57 -13.48 -14.00 0.19
N LYS A 58 -13.44 -15.28 -0.20
CA LYS A 58 -12.31 -16.18 0.03
C LYS A 58 -11.43 -16.29 -1.22
N TYR A 59 -10.12 -16.35 -1.03
CA TYR A 59 -9.14 -16.56 -2.10
C TYR A 59 -8.15 -17.66 -1.72
N ASN A 60 -7.85 -18.56 -2.66
CA ASN A 60 -6.83 -19.60 -2.49
C ASN A 60 -5.40 -19.07 -2.71
N THR A 61 -5.16 -17.81 -2.33
CA THR A 61 -3.90 -17.09 -2.44
C THR A 61 -3.87 -15.97 -1.39
N ILE A 62 -2.69 -15.54 -0.99
CA ILE A 62 -2.49 -14.39 -0.09
C ILE A 62 -2.71 -13.04 -0.81
N TYR A 63 -2.90 -13.06 -2.13
CA TYR A 63 -3.13 -11.86 -2.93
C TYR A 63 -4.62 -11.62 -3.15
N ILE A 64 -5.10 -10.41 -2.80
CA ILE A 64 -6.50 -10.01 -2.95
C ILE A 64 -6.65 -9.09 -4.18
N PRO A 65 -7.59 -9.35 -5.11
CA PRO A 65 -7.80 -8.49 -6.26
C PRO A 65 -8.15 -7.05 -5.85
N ILE A 66 -7.45 -6.07 -6.42
CA ILE A 66 -7.67 -4.64 -6.09
C ILE A 66 -9.10 -4.19 -6.41
N LYS A 67 -9.73 -4.81 -7.40
CA LYS A 67 -11.14 -4.55 -7.75
C LYS A 67 -12.08 -4.92 -6.61
N ASP A 68 -11.79 -6.01 -5.91
CA ASP A 68 -12.65 -6.51 -4.84
C ASP A 68 -12.48 -5.69 -3.55
N ILE A 69 -11.37 -4.95 -3.42
CA ILE A 69 -11.11 -4.00 -2.32
C ILE A 69 -11.72 -2.63 -2.63
N PHE A 70 -11.43 -2.06 -3.81
CA PHE A 70 -11.60 -0.63 -4.06
C PHE A 70 -12.74 -0.25 -5.01
N ALA A 71 -13.26 -1.15 -5.85
CA ALA A 71 -14.09 -0.73 -7.00
C ALA A 71 -15.39 0.03 -6.66
N LYS A 72 -15.85 -0.05 -5.42
CA LYS A 72 -17.02 0.69 -4.92
C LYS A 72 -16.68 1.82 -3.96
N GLN A 73 -15.41 1.99 -3.62
CA GLN A 73 -14.94 2.86 -2.54
C GLN A 73 -14.10 4.05 -3.03
N VAL A 74 -13.87 4.12 -4.33
CA VAL A 74 -12.99 5.11 -4.98
C VAL A 74 -13.67 5.67 -6.23
N ASP A 75 -13.30 6.89 -6.61
CA ASP A 75 -13.86 7.57 -7.78
C ASP A 75 -13.72 6.75 -9.08
N SER A 76 -12.56 6.13 -9.30
CA SER A 76 -12.38 5.21 -10.43
C SER A 76 -11.26 4.20 -10.24
N LEU A 77 -11.41 3.05 -10.90
CA LEU A 77 -10.38 2.02 -11.02
C LEU A 77 -10.30 1.59 -12.49
N THR A 78 -9.13 1.78 -13.10
CA THR A 78 -8.91 1.50 -14.52
C THR A 78 -7.71 0.57 -14.73
N TRP A 79 -7.71 -0.14 -15.86
CA TRP A 79 -6.62 -0.99 -16.31
C TRP A 79 -6.25 -0.64 -17.75
N ASP A 80 -5.00 -0.20 -17.96
CA ASP A 80 -4.41 -0.05 -19.28
C ASP A 80 -3.65 -1.33 -19.63
N ASN A 81 -4.24 -2.15 -20.50
CA ASN A 81 -3.64 -3.42 -20.91
C ASN A 81 -2.36 -3.26 -21.74
N THR A 82 -2.21 -2.14 -22.45
CA THR A 82 -1.04 -1.85 -23.27
C THR A 82 0.14 -1.43 -22.40
N LYS A 83 -0.12 -0.57 -21.41
CA LYS A 83 0.90 -0.12 -20.45
C LYS A 83 1.09 -1.07 -19.27
N LYS A 84 0.23 -2.07 -19.10
CA LYS A 84 0.18 -2.94 -17.91
C LYS A 84 0.13 -2.14 -16.61
N LEU A 85 -0.76 -1.15 -16.59
CA LEU A 85 -0.88 -0.19 -15.50
C LEU A 85 -2.31 -0.19 -14.97
N ALA A 86 -2.48 -0.49 -13.68
CA ALA A 86 -3.73 -0.20 -12.99
C ALA A 86 -3.63 1.16 -12.31
N THR A 87 -4.71 1.94 -12.40
CA THR A 87 -4.82 3.25 -11.76
C THR A 87 -6.07 3.28 -10.90
N ILE A 88 -5.88 3.55 -9.61
CA ILE A 88 -6.96 3.83 -8.66
C ILE A 88 -6.95 5.34 -8.43
N THR A 89 -8.04 6.02 -8.76
CA THR A 89 -8.20 7.46 -8.52
C THR A 89 -9.21 7.66 -7.41
N ASN A 90 -8.86 8.52 -6.46
CA ASN A 90 -9.79 9.00 -5.45
C ASN A 90 -9.39 10.41 -5.00
N GLN A 91 -10.36 11.31 -4.81
CA GLN A 91 -10.12 12.66 -4.26
C GLN A 91 -9.02 13.44 -4.99
N GLY A 92 -8.93 13.30 -6.32
CA GLY A 92 -7.93 13.98 -7.16
C GLY A 92 -6.50 13.41 -7.10
N LYS A 93 -6.26 12.37 -6.29
CA LYS A 93 -4.99 11.63 -6.24
C LYS A 93 -5.10 10.27 -6.93
N GLN A 94 -3.94 9.72 -7.30
CA GLN A 94 -3.86 8.46 -8.04
C GLN A 94 -2.85 7.49 -7.42
N LEU A 95 -3.27 6.25 -7.18
CA LEU A 95 -2.38 5.12 -6.93
C LEU A 95 -2.15 4.37 -8.25
N LEU A 96 -0.88 4.25 -8.63
CA LEU A 96 -0.42 3.57 -9.82
C LEU A 96 0.18 2.22 -9.45
N ILE A 97 -0.34 1.15 -10.05
CA ILE A 97 0.17 -0.21 -9.90
C ILE A 97 0.75 -0.64 -11.24
N ASN A 98 2.07 -0.54 -11.34
CA ASN A 98 2.80 -0.77 -12.57
C ASN A 98 3.31 -2.21 -12.64
N LEU A 99 2.75 -2.99 -13.56
CA LEU A 99 3.09 -4.40 -13.80
C LEU A 99 3.79 -4.60 -15.15
N SER A 100 4.30 -3.52 -15.76
CA SER A 100 4.98 -3.55 -17.05
C SER A 100 6.45 -4.01 -16.97
N GLY A 101 7.04 -3.99 -15.76
CA GLY A 101 8.47 -4.18 -15.54
C GLY A 101 9.33 -3.00 -15.99
N LYS A 102 8.74 -1.90 -16.47
CA LYS A 102 9.45 -0.68 -16.88
C LYS A 102 9.30 0.40 -15.82
N SER A 103 10.32 1.21 -15.58
CA SER A 103 10.19 2.37 -14.70
C SER A 103 9.19 3.37 -15.27
N ILE A 104 8.41 3.99 -14.40
CA ILE A 104 7.53 5.12 -14.70
C ILE A 104 7.79 6.23 -13.70
N THR A 105 7.55 7.47 -14.11
CA THR A 105 7.69 8.65 -13.23
C THR A 105 6.30 9.09 -12.79
N ALA A 106 6.11 9.25 -11.48
CA ALA A 106 4.90 9.79 -10.91
C ALA A 106 4.86 11.32 -11.07
N SER A 107 3.68 11.87 -11.39
CA SER A 107 3.39 13.29 -11.14
C SER A 107 3.16 13.56 -9.64
N GLU A 108 3.06 14.84 -9.27
CA GLU A 108 2.89 15.28 -7.87
C GLU A 108 1.69 14.65 -7.14
N ASN A 109 0.61 14.35 -7.86
CA ASN A 109 -0.59 13.72 -7.31
C ASN A 109 -0.65 12.19 -7.51
N GLN A 110 0.44 11.59 -7.96
CA GLN A 110 0.55 10.16 -8.22
C GLN A 110 1.48 9.50 -7.20
N ILE A 111 1.08 8.32 -6.75
CA ILE A 111 1.90 7.43 -5.93
C ILE A 111 2.03 6.13 -6.71
N ILE A 112 3.26 5.63 -6.86
CA ILE A 112 3.50 4.33 -7.49
C ILE A 112 3.68 3.31 -6.38
N LEU A 113 2.88 2.26 -6.40
CA LEU A 113 3.02 1.16 -5.45
C LEU A 113 4.23 0.29 -5.84
N PRO A 114 5.03 -0.17 -4.86
CA PRO A 114 6.13 -1.08 -5.12
C PRO A 114 5.68 -2.36 -5.82
N SER A 115 6.47 -2.82 -6.80
CA SER A 115 6.13 -4.02 -7.59
C SER A 115 6.09 -5.29 -6.75
N GLU A 116 6.79 -5.30 -5.61
CA GLU A 116 6.93 -6.42 -4.69
C GLU A 116 5.62 -6.71 -3.96
N TRP A 117 4.76 -5.70 -3.85
CA TRP A 117 3.53 -5.75 -3.07
C TRP A 117 2.37 -6.30 -3.90
N VAL A 118 2.52 -6.36 -5.22
CA VAL A 118 1.44 -6.66 -6.16
C VAL A 118 1.79 -7.86 -7.04
N SER A 119 0.77 -8.50 -7.58
CA SER A 119 0.92 -9.57 -8.54
C SER A 119 -0.29 -9.66 -9.47
N ILE A 120 -0.15 -10.39 -10.57
CA ILE A 120 -1.30 -10.82 -11.38
C ILE A 120 -1.63 -12.25 -10.97
N VAL A 121 -2.77 -12.45 -10.30
CA VAL A 121 -3.25 -13.78 -9.92
C VAL A 121 -4.58 -14.05 -10.62
N ASN A 122 -4.66 -15.15 -11.37
CA ASN A 122 -5.83 -15.52 -12.17
C ASN A 122 -6.32 -14.39 -13.10
N GLY A 123 -5.37 -13.68 -13.72
CA GLY A 123 -5.66 -12.57 -14.64
C GLY A 123 -6.14 -11.28 -13.96
N ARG A 124 -6.10 -11.20 -12.63
CA ARG A 124 -6.50 -10.00 -11.86
C ARG A 124 -5.28 -9.37 -11.19
N VAL A 125 -5.20 -8.04 -11.25
CA VAL A 125 -4.24 -7.28 -10.44
C VAL A 125 -4.63 -7.41 -8.98
N SER A 126 -3.69 -7.87 -8.16
CA SER A 126 -3.94 -8.22 -6.77
C SER A 126 -2.84 -7.68 -5.87
N LEU A 127 -3.22 -7.30 -4.65
CA LEU A 127 -2.34 -6.76 -3.61
C LEU A 127 -2.05 -7.84 -2.56
N ASN A 128 -0.82 -7.90 -2.07
CA ASN A 128 -0.42 -8.78 -0.99
C ASN A 128 -1.19 -8.40 0.29
N SER A 129 -1.93 -9.36 0.87
CA SER A 129 -2.76 -9.07 2.02
C SER A 129 -1.98 -8.68 3.27
N TYR A 130 -0.75 -9.17 3.45
CA TYR A 130 0.09 -8.77 4.58
C TYR A 130 0.38 -7.28 4.53
N VAL A 131 0.80 -6.79 3.36
CA VAL A 131 1.11 -5.37 3.15
C VAL A 131 -0.13 -4.51 3.33
N LEU A 132 -1.25 -4.87 2.70
CA LEU A 132 -2.50 -4.13 2.84
C LEU A 132 -2.90 -3.96 4.30
N THR A 133 -2.83 -5.06 5.06
CA THR A 133 -3.24 -5.07 6.46
C THR A 133 -2.24 -4.31 7.33
N PHE A 134 -0.94 -4.46 7.07
CA PHE A 134 0.11 -3.86 7.86
C PHE A 134 0.09 -2.33 7.80
N ILE A 135 -0.16 -1.74 6.63
CA ILE A 135 -0.10 -0.28 6.46
C ILE A 135 -1.13 0.43 7.37
N PHE A 136 -2.36 -0.09 7.42
CA PHE A 136 -3.49 0.54 8.11
C PHE A 136 -3.91 -0.21 9.38
N ASP A 137 -3.04 -1.04 9.95
CA ASP A 137 -3.42 -1.86 11.10
C ASP A 137 -3.76 -0.98 12.31
N ARG A 138 -4.98 -1.13 12.84
CA ARG A 138 -5.46 -0.37 14.01
C ARG A 138 -4.67 -0.62 15.29
N TYR A 139 -3.90 -1.70 15.34
CA TYR A 139 -3.06 -2.08 16.48
C TYR A 139 -1.57 -1.89 16.18
N ALA A 140 -1.22 -1.17 15.11
CA ALA A 140 0.18 -1.01 14.72
C ALA A 140 1.06 -0.31 15.78
N ASP A 141 0.47 0.48 16.68
CA ASP A 141 1.18 1.11 17.80
C ASP A 141 1.65 0.09 18.86
N GLU A 142 1.10 -1.13 18.85
CA GLU A 142 1.51 -2.24 19.72
C GLU A 142 2.67 -3.05 19.13
N TYR A 143 3.07 -2.78 17.89
CA TYR A 143 4.16 -3.50 17.23
C TYR A 143 5.50 -3.10 17.82
N ASN A 144 6.32 -4.11 18.14
CA ASN A 144 7.72 -3.91 18.54
C ASN A 144 8.63 -3.80 17.31
N ASP A 145 8.24 -2.94 16.37
CA ASP A 145 8.99 -2.66 15.14
C ASP A 145 10.19 -1.75 15.41
N THR A 146 11.17 -1.78 14.51
CA THR A 146 12.21 -0.75 14.54
C THR A 146 11.62 0.60 14.13
N GLU A 147 12.24 1.69 14.61
CA GLU A 147 11.81 3.05 14.28
C GLU A 147 11.70 3.28 12.76
N GLN A 148 12.60 2.68 11.98
CA GLN A 148 12.61 2.80 10.52
C GLN A 148 11.36 2.15 9.89
N VAL A 149 10.97 0.95 10.35
CA VAL A 149 9.79 0.25 9.84
C VAL A 149 8.52 1.02 10.22
N ALA A 150 8.43 1.49 11.46
CA ALA A 150 7.30 2.30 11.91
C ALA A 150 7.16 3.60 11.10
N ALA A 151 8.28 4.29 10.83
CA ALA A 151 8.31 5.50 10.01
C ALA A 151 7.92 5.22 8.55
N GLU A 152 8.42 4.13 7.95
CA GLU A 152 8.06 3.72 6.58
C GLU A 152 6.56 3.39 6.49
N ARG A 153 6.03 2.64 7.46
CA ARG A 153 4.59 2.32 7.53
C ARG A 153 3.74 3.59 7.63
N ALA A 154 4.07 4.50 8.55
CA ALA A 154 3.37 5.77 8.73
C ALA A 154 3.44 6.67 7.48
N GLN A 155 4.57 6.66 6.77
CA GLN A 155 4.70 7.35 5.49
C GLN A 155 3.72 6.78 4.45
N TRP A 156 3.65 5.45 4.32
CA TRP A 156 2.72 4.81 3.39
C TRP A 156 1.27 5.04 3.77
N GLU A 157 0.93 4.94 5.04
CA GLU A 157 -0.41 5.24 5.58
C GLU A 157 -0.84 6.67 5.20
N SER A 158 0.05 7.65 5.42
CA SER A 158 -0.18 9.05 5.06
C SER A 158 -0.34 9.25 3.54
N GLN A 159 0.55 8.67 2.74
CA GLN A 159 0.50 8.75 1.28
C GLN A 159 -0.79 8.15 0.72
N LEU A 160 -1.26 7.03 1.29
CA LEU A 160 -2.42 6.28 0.83
C LEU A 160 -3.74 6.69 1.51
N SER A 161 -3.72 7.67 2.40
CA SER A 161 -4.90 8.17 3.13
C SER A 161 -6.09 8.57 2.24
N PHE A 162 -5.82 9.02 1.00
CA PHE A 162 -6.84 9.35 0.01
C PHE A 162 -7.66 8.16 -0.46
N LEU A 163 -7.26 6.92 -0.17
CA LEU A 163 -8.04 5.71 -0.49
C LEU A 163 -9.21 5.47 0.48
N ASN A 164 -9.39 6.33 1.50
CA ASN A 164 -10.49 6.24 2.48
C ASN A 164 -10.54 4.91 3.28
N ILE A 165 -9.43 4.19 3.39
CA ILE A 165 -9.32 3.13 4.38
C ILE A 165 -9.25 3.81 5.76
N ASP A 166 -10.15 3.42 6.66
CA ASP A 166 -10.15 3.86 8.05
C ASP A 166 -9.14 3.04 8.85
N TRP A 167 -9.26 1.72 8.78
CA TRP A 167 -8.31 0.79 9.39
C TRP A 167 -8.41 -0.60 8.76
N THR A 168 -7.40 -1.40 9.04
CA THR A 168 -7.34 -2.83 8.78
C THR A 168 -7.04 -3.63 10.04
N ASP A 169 -7.35 -4.91 10.00
CA ASP A 169 -7.00 -5.89 11.04
C ASP A 169 -6.79 -7.25 10.40
N GLY A 170 -5.79 -7.98 10.86
CA GLY A 170 -5.35 -9.25 10.29
C GLY A 170 -5.31 -10.36 11.32
N LEU A 171 -5.96 -11.49 11.03
CA LEU A 171 -5.84 -12.69 11.85
C LEU A 171 -5.68 -13.94 10.99
N ALA A 172 -4.67 -14.74 11.28
CA ALA A 172 -4.49 -16.02 10.63
C ALA A 172 -5.31 -17.12 11.31
N ASP A 173 -5.91 -18.01 10.52
CA ASP A 173 -6.58 -19.21 11.01
C ASP A 173 -5.75 -20.49 10.81
N LYS A 174 -6.28 -21.59 11.35
CA LYS A 174 -5.65 -22.91 11.29
C LYS A 174 -5.64 -23.51 9.88
N GLU A 175 -6.44 -22.99 8.95
CA GLU A 175 -6.53 -23.45 7.56
C GLU A 175 -5.61 -22.67 6.62
N HIS A 176 -4.70 -21.88 7.18
CA HIS A 176 -3.76 -21.00 6.49
C HIS A 176 -4.42 -19.86 5.72
N TYR A 177 -5.63 -19.44 6.11
CA TYR A 177 -6.22 -18.20 5.66
C TYR A 177 -5.83 -17.05 6.58
N MET A 178 -5.39 -15.95 5.99
CA MET A 178 -5.35 -14.64 6.63
C MET A 178 -6.73 -13.98 6.47
N HIS A 179 -7.45 -13.76 7.56
CA HIS A 179 -8.63 -12.92 7.60
C HIS A 179 -8.18 -11.47 7.60
N VAL A 180 -8.57 -10.74 6.57
CA VAL A 180 -8.15 -9.37 6.30
C VAL A 180 -9.40 -8.51 6.40
N ASN A 181 -9.56 -7.85 7.55
CA ASN A 181 -10.63 -6.89 7.75
C ASN A 181 -10.17 -5.56 7.17
N VAL A 182 -10.97 -4.99 6.27
CA VAL A 182 -10.74 -3.66 5.69
C VAL A 182 -11.99 -2.84 5.92
N VAL A 183 -11.84 -1.72 6.62
CA VAL A 183 -12.94 -0.80 6.92
C VAL A 183 -12.70 0.51 6.19
N PHE A 184 -13.70 0.96 5.45
CA PHE A 184 -13.69 2.25 4.76
C PHE A 184 -14.43 3.31 5.58
N LYS A 185 -13.99 4.56 5.43
CA LYS A 185 -14.59 5.77 6.03
C LYS A 185 -15.96 6.11 5.44
#